data_AF-A0A9D3P8E7-F1
#
_entry.id   AF-A0A9D3P8E7-F1
#
_cell.length_a   1.000
_cell.length_b   1.000
_cell.length_c   1.000
_cell.angle_alpha   90.00
_cell.angle_beta   90.00
_cell.angle_gamma   90.00
#
_symmetry.space_group_name_H-M   'P 1'
#
loop_
_entity.id
_entity.type
_entity.pdbx_description
1 polymer ?
#
loop_
_entity_poly.entity_id
_entity_poly.type
_entity_poly.pdbx_seq_one_letter_code
_entity_poly.pdbx_strand_id
1 'polypeptide(L)'
;MSYARVIHYATSILCCNKGSMDLLQLHRKVFQRFEITEDDFWYIVRKCPRFAVVKNTNDRTSEEWSSDYIVVAKTSLRICKNYTKHECTGCQELHLCKYFVYGNCRYGKGRKQCKFSHNVRSEHNYPLLRECTLHELHEEDLFLLLLQNDPTLLPEG
;
A
#
# COMPACT_ATOMS: atom_id res chain seq x y z
N MET A 1 7.81 12.42 19.59
CA MET A 1 7.80 10.95 19.60
C MET A 1 7.80 10.44 18.16
N SER A 2 8.72 9.55 17.78
CA SER A 2 8.73 9.01 16.41
C SER A 2 7.96 7.70 16.36
N TYR A 3 6.75 7.72 15.80
CA TYR A 3 5.92 6.52 15.62
C TYR A 3 6.32 5.69 14.40
N ALA A 4 7.49 5.94 13.79
CA ALA A 4 7.89 5.35 12.52
C ALA A 4 7.86 3.80 12.53
N ARG A 5 8.33 3.17 13.61
CA ARG A 5 8.33 1.69 13.74
C ARG A 5 6.92 1.12 13.86
N VAL A 6 6.03 1.80 14.58
CA VAL A 6 4.62 1.42 14.73
C VAL A 6 3.89 1.56 13.39
N ILE A 7 4.05 2.70 12.70
CA ILE A 7 3.49 2.95 11.37
C ILE A 7 3.95 1.88 10.38
N HIS A 8 5.24 1.57 10.38
CA HIS A 8 5.82 0.56 9.50
C HIS A 8 5.21 -0.82 9.76
N TYR A 9 5.14 -1.25 11.02
CA TYR A 9 4.59 -2.55 11.37
C TYR A 9 3.08 -2.65 11.07
N ALA A 10 2.31 -1.60 11.38
CA ALA A 10 0.89 -1.53 11.05
C ALA A 10 0.65 -1.57 9.53
N THR A 11 1.48 -0.87 8.75
CA THR A 11 1.43 -0.93 7.27
C THR A 11 1.68 -2.36 6.78
N SER A 12 2.69 -3.04 7.31
CA SER A 12 3.00 -4.44 6.96
C SER A 12 1.85 -5.39 7.30
N ILE A 13 1.28 -5.29 8.51
CA ILE A 13 0.12 -6.10 8.92
C ILE A 13 -1.04 -5.89 7.94
N LEU A 14 -1.41 -4.65 7.63
CA LEU A 14 -2.52 -4.37 6.72
C LEU A 14 -2.26 -4.94 5.33
N CYS A 15 -1.08 -4.72 4.77
CA CYS A 15 -0.74 -5.21 3.43
C CYS A 15 -0.80 -6.74 3.35
N CYS A 16 -0.27 -7.46 4.34
CA CYS A 16 -0.37 -8.91 4.44
C CYS A 16 -1.80 -9.43 4.75
N ASN A 17 -2.75 -8.54 5.02
CA ASN A 17 -4.16 -8.85 5.26
C ASN A 17 -5.05 -8.15 4.22
N LYS A 18 -4.65 -8.21 2.93
CA LYS A 18 -5.41 -7.68 1.77
C LYS A 18 -5.65 -6.16 1.80
N GLY A 19 -4.85 -5.43 2.57
CA GLY A 19 -4.86 -3.97 2.62
C GLY A 19 -5.79 -3.36 3.67
N SER A 20 -6.55 -4.14 4.44
CA SER A 20 -7.47 -3.57 5.44
C SER A 20 -7.72 -4.49 6.63
N MET A 21 -8.03 -3.91 7.80
CA MET A 21 -8.37 -4.64 9.02
C MET A 21 -9.19 -3.76 9.98
N ASP A 22 -10.01 -4.36 10.84
CA ASP A 22 -10.67 -3.66 11.93
C ASP A 22 -9.64 -2.99 12.87
N LEU A 23 -9.95 -1.78 13.33
CA LEU A 23 -9.07 -0.94 14.17
C LEU A 23 -8.58 -1.68 15.42
N LEU A 24 -9.51 -2.30 16.16
CA LEU A 24 -9.19 -3.01 17.39
C LEU A 24 -8.32 -4.25 17.13
N GLN A 25 -8.58 -4.96 16.02
CA GLN A 25 -7.74 -6.11 15.65
C GLN A 25 -6.33 -5.67 15.27
N LEU A 26 -6.21 -4.57 14.50
CA LEU A 26 -4.92 -4.02 14.13
C LEU A 26 -4.13 -3.55 15.35
N HIS A 27 -4.77 -2.80 16.26
CA HIS A 27 -4.15 -2.35 17.51
C HIS A 27 -3.66 -3.53 18.35
N ARG A 28 -4.47 -4.58 18.55
CA ARG A 28 -4.04 -5.80 19.27
C ARG A 28 -2.78 -6.42 18.68
N LYS A 29 -2.71 -6.55 17.35
CA LYS A 29 -1.53 -7.10 16.66
C LYS A 29 -0.29 -6.20 16.82
N VAL A 30 -0.48 -4.89 16.75
CA VAL A 30 0.61 -3.92 16.95
C VAL A 30 1.10 -3.95 18.40
N PHE A 31 0.18 -4.03 19.36
CA PHE A 31 0.45 -4.05 20.79
C PHE A 31 1.29 -5.26 21.22
N GLN A 32 1.15 -6.40 20.53
CA GLN A 32 2.00 -7.58 20.75
C GLN A 32 3.50 -7.32 20.51
N ARG A 33 3.87 -6.26 19.78
CA ARG A 33 5.26 -5.92 19.45
C ARG A 33 5.69 -4.55 19.96
N PHE A 34 4.75 -3.64 20.16
CA PHE A 34 5.02 -2.27 20.59
C PHE A 34 4.01 -1.86 21.66
N GLU A 35 4.48 -1.51 22.85
CA GLU A 35 3.63 -0.89 23.86
C GLU A 35 3.16 0.48 23.34
N ILE A 36 1.86 0.58 23.01
CA ILE A 36 1.23 1.80 22.52
C ILE A 36 -0.20 1.89 23.04
N THR A 37 -0.57 3.07 23.55
CA THR A 37 -1.94 3.33 24.03
C THR A 37 -2.93 3.38 22.87
N GLU A 38 -4.22 3.21 23.18
CA GLU A 38 -5.28 3.36 22.18
C GLU A 38 -5.29 4.78 21.59
N ASP A 39 -5.14 5.81 22.43
CA ASP A 39 -5.08 7.21 22.00
C ASP A 39 -3.94 7.50 21.02
N ASP A 40 -2.73 7.01 21.32
CA ASP A 40 -1.58 7.20 20.44
C ASP A 40 -1.76 6.44 19.11
N PHE A 41 -2.28 5.21 19.17
CA PHE A 41 -2.56 4.46 17.95
C PHE A 41 -3.66 5.12 17.12
N TRP A 42 -4.70 5.64 17.76
CA TRP A 42 -5.78 6.39 17.12
C TRP A 42 -5.25 7.64 16.42
N TYR A 43 -4.38 8.38 17.10
CA TYR A 43 -3.69 9.53 16.52
C TYR A 43 -2.89 9.12 15.27
N ILE A 44 -2.12 8.02 15.34
CA ILE A 44 -1.35 7.51 14.20
C ILE A 44 -2.24 7.20 13.00
N VAL A 45 -3.30 6.40 13.18
CA VAL A 45 -4.15 5.97 12.07
C VAL A 45 -4.96 7.11 11.45
N ARG A 46 -5.29 8.16 12.23
CA ARG A 46 -5.98 9.35 11.72
C ARG A 46 -5.07 10.36 11.04
N LYS A 47 -3.79 10.44 11.42
CA LYS A 47 -2.87 11.49 10.93
C LYS A 47 -1.87 11.00 9.90
N CYS A 48 -1.57 9.70 9.85
CA CYS A 48 -0.62 9.18 8.88
C CYS A 48 -1.29 8.97 7.51
N PRO A 49 -0.75 9.55 6.41
CA PRO A 49 -1.34 9.42 5.08
C PRO A 49 -1.32 7.99 4.51
N ARG A 50 -0.68 7.06 5.21
CA ARG A 50 -0.65 5.62 4.89
C ARG A 50 -1.90 4.89 5.34
N PHE A 51 -2.75 5.54 6.12
CA PHE A 51 -3.95 4.92 6.65
C PHE A 51 -5.15 5.76 6.27
N ALA A 52 -6.22 5.09 5.87
CA ALA A 52 -7.55 5.66 5.83
C ALA A 52 -8.41 4.93 6.85
N VAL A 53 -9.18 5.66 7.64
CA VAL A 53 -10.09 5.08 8.64
C VAL A 53 -11.52 5.25 8.12
N VAL A 54 -12.25 4.14 8.02
CA VAL A 54 -13.62 4.09 7.50
C VAL A 54 -14.53 3.52 8.58
N LYS A 55 -15.68 4.15 8.84
CA LYS A 55 -16.68 3.62 9.76
C LYS A 55 -17.61 2.64 9.02
N ASN A 56 -17.80 1.45 9.58
CA ASN A 56 -18.63 0.37 9.03
C ASN A 56 -20.13 0.62 9.27
N THR A 57 -20.49 1.40 10.31
CA THR A 57 -21.88 1.65 10.70
C THR A 57 -22.37 3.04 10.29
N ASN A 58 -23.66 3.13 9.92
CA ASN A 58 -24.33 4.39 9.56
C ASN A 58 -24.64 5.28 10.78
N ASP A 59 -24.32 4.83 12.00
CA ASP A 59 -24.59 5.58 13.22
C ASP A 59 -23.54 6.68 13.40
N ARG A 60 -23.95 7.93 13.19
CA ARG A 60 -23.08 9.11 13.15
C ARG A 60 -22.74 9.68 14.53
N THR A 61 -23.17 9.03 15.61
CA THR A 61 -23.25 9.68 16.92
C THR A 61 -22.02 9.53 17.83
N SER A 62 -21.10 8.59 17.56
CA SER A 62 -19.90 8.39 18.40
C SER A 62 -18.59 8.40 17.58
N GLU A 63 -17.68 9.31 17.95
CA GLU A 63 -16.26 9.37 17.54
C GLU A 63 -15.35 8.54 18.46
N GLU A 64 -15.91 7.71 19.33
CA GLU A 64 -15.13 6.91 20.28
C GLU A 64 -14.41 5.76 19.57
N TRP A 65 -13.25 5.40 20.10
CA TRP A 65 -12.50 4.22 19.68
C TRP A 65 -13.38 2.96 19.77
N SER A 66 -13.66 2.33 18.63
CA SER A 66 -14.53 1.15 18.57
C SER A 66 -14.11 0.17 17.48
N SER A 67 -14.66 -1.04 17.55
CA SER A 67 -14.49 -2.07 16.52
C SER A 67 -15.19 -1.74 15.19
N ASP A 68 -16.00 -0.67 15.14
CA ASP A 68 -16.74 -0.31 13.94
C ASP A 68 -15.87 0.39 12.89
N TYR A 69 -14.62 0.69 13.21
CA TYR A 69 -13.69 1.30 12.29
C TYR A 69 -12.82 0.27 11.58
N ILE A 70 -12.72 0.41 10.27
CA ILE A 70 -11.81 -0.33 9.40
C ILE A 70 -10.66 0.61 9.03
N VAL A 71 -9.43 0.14 9.23
CA VAL A 71 -8.21 0.82 8.79
C VAL A 71 -7.76 0.21 7.48
N VAL A 72 -7.56 1.06 6.46
CA VAL A 72 -7.15 0.69 5.11
C VAL A 72 -5.75 1.24 4.83
N ALA A 73 -4.85 0.42 4.33
CA ALA A 73 -3.52 0.82 3.90
C ALA A 73 -3.58 1.65 2.60
N LYS A 74 -2.83 2.74 2.58
CA LYS A 74 -2.73 3.68 1.47
C LYS A 74 -1.28 3.87 1.06
N THR A 75 -1.08 4.13 -0.22
CA THR A 75 0.22 4.50 -0.79
C THR A 75 0.05 5.61 -1.81
N SER A 76 1.05 6.48 -1.91
CA SER A 76 1.16 7.49 -2.96
C SER A 76 1.79 6.95 -4.25
N LEU A 77 2.38 5.74 -4.23
CA LEU A 77 3.01 5.16 -5.40
C LEU A 77 2.00 4.87 -6.50
N ARG A 78 2.38 5.21 -7.74
CA ARG A 78 1.62 4.98 -8.98
C ARG A 78 2.53 4.35 -10.03
N ILE A 79 1.97 3.73 -11.06
CA ILE A 79 2.73 3.23 -12.21
C ILE A 79 2.97 4.35 -13.21
N CYS A 80 4.24 4.54 -13.60
CA CYS A 80 4.57 5.50 -14.64
C CYS A 80 4.02 5.05 -16.00
N LYS A 81 3.17 5.88 -16.62
CA LYS A 81 2.60 5.59 -17.95
C LYS A 81 3.57 5.80 -19.11
N ASN A 82 4.65 6.55 -18.88
CA ASN A 82 5.48 7.12 -19.94
C ASN A 82 6.94 6.68 -19.91
N TYR A 83 7.38 5.85 -18.95
CA TYR A 83 8.80 5.55 -18.78
C TYR A 83 9.44 4.80 -19.96
N THR A 84 8.64 4.18 -20.82
CA THR A 84 9.14 3.53 -22.05
C THR A 84 9.02 4.40 -23.31
N LYS A 85 8.48 5.63 -23.20
CA LYS A 85 8.22 6.50 -24.36
C LYS A 85 9.27 7.61 -24.51
N HIS A 86 9.88 8.02 -23.40
CA HIS A 86 10.85 9.11 -23.32
C HIS A 86 11.92 8.77 -22.29
N GLU A 87 12.99 9.56 -22.26
CA GLU A 87 13.98 9.50 -21.18
C GLU A 87 13.30 9.86 -19.84
N CYS A 88 13.23 8.89 -18.93
CA CYS A 88 12.43 8.98 -17.71
C CYS A 88 13.33 9.30 -16.50
N THR A 89 13.91 10.50 -16.51
CA THR A 89 14.86 10.96 -15.50
C THR A 89 14.14 11.56 -14.29
N GLY A 90 14.54 11.17 -13.08
CA GLY A 90 13.98 11.71 -11.83
C GLY A 90 12.53 11.29 -11.52
N CYS A 91 12.02 10.25 -12.20
CA CYS A 91 10.64 9.79 -12.04
C CYS A 91 10.37 9.28 -10.61
N GLN A 92 9.25 9.71 -10.03
CA GLN A 92 8.80 9.31 -8.69
C GLN A 92 7.69 8.24 -8.74
N GLU A 93 7.48 7.64 -9.91
CA GLU A 93 6.50 6.59 -10.15
C GLU A 93 7.19 5.26 -10.47
N LEU A 94 6.49 4.15 -10.22
CA LEU A 94 6.99 2.80 -10.44
C LEU A 94 7.09 2.48 -11.93
N HIS A 95 8.24 1.97 -12.35
CA HIS A 95 8.47 1.44 -13.69
C HIS A 95 8.09 -0.03 -13.70
N LEU A 96 6.81 -0.30 -13.97
CA LEU A 96 6.24 -1.64 -14.00
C LEU A 96 5.25 -1.83 -15.15
N CYS A 97 5.12 -3.09 -15.58
CA CYS A 97 4.07 -3.50 -16.50
C CYS A 97 2.72 -3.56 -15.76
N LYS A 98 1.74 -2.74 -16.16
CA LYS A 98 0.39 -2.80 -15.56
C LYS A 98 -0.26 -4.19 -15.67
N TYR A 99 -0.06 -4.89 -16.79
CA TYR A 99 -0.58 -6.24 -16.98
C TYR A 99 0.14 -7.29 -16.13
N PHE A 100 1.39 -7.02 -15.73
CA PHE A 100 2.08 -7.88 -14.77
C PHE A 100 1.47 -7.72 -13.38
N VAL A 101 1.16 -6.49 -12.98
CA VAL A 101 0.43 -6.20 -11.73
C VAL A 101 -0.96 -6.84 -11.72
N TYR A 102 -1.66 -6.88 -12.86
CA TYR A 102 -2.92 -7.63 -12.99
C TYR A 102 -2.78 -9.16 -13.00
N GLY A 103 -1.55 -9.69 -13.06
CA GLY A 103 -1.30 -11.13 -13.21
C GLY A 103 -1.61 -11.71 -14.59
N ASN A 104 -1.93 -10.88 -15.60
CA ASN A 104 -2.41 -11.31 -16.91
C ASN A 104 -1.49 -10.92 -18.09
N CYS A 105 -0.26 -10.43 -17.82
CA CYS A 105 0.70 -10.12 -18.87
C CYS A 105 1.02 -11.37 -19.70
N ARG A 106 0.82 -11.25 -21.01
CA ARG A 106 1.06 -12.32 -21.98
C ARG A 106 2.52 -12.43 -22.42
N TYR A 107 3.37 -11.48 -22.03
CA TYR A 107 4.80 -11.39 -22.38
C TYR A 107 5.69 -11.76 -21.18
N GLY A 108 6.94 -12.19 -21.40
CA GLY A 108 7.90 -12.47 -20.32
C GLY A 108 7.83 -13.84 -19.64
N LYS A 109 6.89 -14.73 -20.02
CA LYS A 109 6.81 -16.13 -19.55
C LYS A 109 7.11 -17.13 -20.69
N GLY A 110 8.25 -16.96 -21.38
CA GLY A 110 8.66 -17.81 -22.51
C GLY A 110 8.12 -17.40 -23.90
N ARG A 111 7.37 -16.30 -23.98
CA ARG A 111 7.06 -15.60 -25.25
C ARG A 111 8.08 -14.48 -25.52
N LYS A 112 7.78 -13.60 -26.49
CA LYS A 112 8.48 -12.32 -26.69
C LYS A 112 8.65 -11.57 -25.36
N GLN A 113 9.77 -10.87 -25.23
CA GLN A 113 10.09 -10.05 -24.07
C GLN A 113 9.03 -8.96 -23.87
N CYS A 114 8.64 -8.72 -22.62
CA CYS A 114 7.76 -7.60 -22.31
C CYS A 114 8.55 -6.29 -22.49
N LYS A 115 7.96 -5.32 -23.19
CA LYS A 115 8.56 -3.97 -23.32
C LYS A 115 8.56 -3.19 -22.00
N PHE A 116 7.77 -3.64 -21.01
CA PHE A 116 7.68 -3.06 -19.68
C PHE A 116 8.34 -3.99 -18.66
N SER A 117 8.96 -3.42 -17.63
CA SER A 117 9.62 -4.15 -16.55
C SER A 117 8.65 -5.02 -15.76
N HIS A 118 9.07 -6.24 -15.47
CA HIS A 118 8.46 -7.13 -14.48
C HIS A 118 9.31 -7.22 -13.20
N ASN A 119 10.41 -6.44 -13.11
CA ASN A 119 11.23 -6.39 -11.91
C ASN A 119 10.67 -5.35 -10.93
N VAL A 120 9.91 -5.82 -9.94
CA VAL A 120 9.33 -5.00 -8.87
C VAL A 120 10.40 -4.22 -8.11
N ARG A 121 11.54 -4.86 -7.83
CA ARG A 121 12.64 -4.30 -7.04
C ARG A 121 13.83 -3.92 -7.92
N SER A 122 13.55 -3.32 -9.08
CA SER A 122 14.59 -2.71 -9.92
C SER A 122 15.32 -1.59 -9.16
N GLU A 123 16.53 -1.24 -9.61
CA GLU A 123 17.29 -0.10 -9.07
C GLU A 123 16.46 1.19 -8.98
N HIS A 124 15.57 1.41 -9.95
CA HIS A 124 14.64 2.55 -9.95
C HIS A 124 13.52 2.42 -8.91
N ASN A 125 12.86 1.26 -8.85
CA ASN A 125 11.66 1.08 -8.01
C ASN A 125 12.01 0.94 -6.52
N TYR A 126 13.15 0.33 -6.20
CA TYR A 126 13.53 0.00 -4.83
C TYR A 126 13.59 1.21 -3.88
N PRO A 127 14.20 2.36 -4.22
CA PRO A 127 14.18 3.54 -3.35
C PRO A 127 12.74 4.06 -3.10
N LEU A 128 11.89 4.12 -4.14
CA LEU A 128 10.49 4.54 -4.00
C LEU A 128 9.69 3.60 -3.07
N LEU A 129 9.90 2.29 -3.21
CA LEU A 129 9.32 1.29 -2.32
C LEU A 129 9.87 1.41 -0.89
N ARG A 130 11.13 1.80 -0.70
CA ARG A 130 11.70 2.01 0.64
C ARG A 130 11.12 3.24 1.33
N GLU A 131 10.96 4.35 0.63
CA GLU A 131 10.33 5.57 1.17
C GLU A 131 8.90 5.30 1.65
N CYS A 132 8.15 4.50 0.90
CA CYS A 132 6.82 4.04 1.30
C CYS A 132 6.84 2.79 2.19
N THR A 133 8.02 2.31 2.59
CA THR A 133 8.27 1.06 3.35
C THR A 133 7.48 -0.16 2.86
N LEU A 134 7.33 -0.28 1.55
CA LEU A 134 6.68 -1.40 0.86
C LEU A 134 7.69 -2.41 0.30
N HIS A 135 8.99 -2.12 0.39
CA HIS A 135 10.08 -2.92 -0.19
C HIS A 135 10.18 -4.36 0.33
N GLU A 136 9.68 -4.65 1.54
CA GLU A 136 9.67 -6.00 2.14
C GLU A 136 8.38 -6.78 1.85
N LEU A 137 7.36 -6.14 1.25
CA LEU A 137 6.08 -6.82 0.96
C LEU A 137 6.24 -7.88 -0.13
N HIS A 138 5.47 -8.96 -0.02
CA HIS A 138 5.34 -9.90 -1.12
C HIS A 138 4.71 -9.21 -2.34
N GLU A 139 5.05 -9.65 -3.55
CA GLU A 139 4.57 -8.98 -4.78
C GLU A 139 3.05 -8.94 -4.86
N GLU A 140 2.38 -10.02 -4.45
CA GLU A 140 0.92 -10.13 -4.43
C GLU A 140 0.27 -9.06 -3.53
N ASP A 141 0.79 -8.88 -2.31
CA ASP A 141 0.30 -7.85 -1.38
C ASP A 141 0.54 -6.43 -1.92
N LEU A 142 1.71 -6.21 -2.53
CA LEU A 142 2.03 -4.93 -3.17
C LEU A 142 1.09 -4.65 -4.35
N PHE A 143 0.78 -5.65 -5.18
CA PHE A 143 -0.11 -5.48 -6.32
C PHE A 143 -1.54 -5.16 -5.87
N LEU A 144 -2.05 -5.85 -4.85
CA LEU A 144 -3.34 -5.51 -4.25
C LEU A 144 -3.36 -4.07 -3.74
N LEU A 145 -2.30 -3.65 -3.03
CA LEU A 145 -2.19 -2.28 -2.54
C LEU A 145 -2.17 -1.26 -3.70
N LEU A 146 -1.42 -1.52 -4.77
CA LEU A 146 -1.39 -0.65 -5.95
C LEU A 146 -2.75 -0.57 -6.63
N LEU A 147 -3.46 -1.70 -6.80
CA LEU A 147 -4.80 -1.74 -7.41
C LEU A 147 -5.83 -0.93 -6.61
N GLN A 148 -5.74 -0.93 -5.28
CA GLN A 148 -6.61 -0.15 -4.40
C GLN A 148 -6.26 1.35 -4.37
N ASN A 149 -5.07 1.75 -4.84
CA ASN A 149 -4.54 3.11 -4.65
C ASN A 149 -4.24 3.86 -5.95
N ASP A 150 -4.04 3.17 -7.07
CA ASP A 150 -3.70 3.77 -8.35
C ASP A 150 -4.90 3.74 -9.32
N PRO A 151 -5.61 4.86 -9.52
CA PRO A 151 -6.76 4.91 -10.43
C PRO A 151 -6.41 4.55 -11.87
N THR A 152 -5.13 4.66 -12.25
CA THR A 152 -4.69 4.32 -13.60
C THR A 152 -4.68 2.82 -13.88
N LEU A 153 -4.80 2.02 -12.82
CA LEU A 153 -4.94 0.58 -12.88
C LEU A 153 -6.41 0.13 -12.91
N LEU A 154 -7.37 1.03 -12.80
CA LEU A 154 -8.78 0.70 -12.97
C LEU A 154 -9.09 0.52 -14.47
N PRO A 155 -10.07 -0.34 -14.83
CA PRO A 155 -10.55 -0.43 -16.20
C PRO A 155 -11.02 0.93 -16.70
N GLU A 156 -10.70 1.25 -17.95
CA GLU A 156 -11.31 2.39 -18.65
C GLU A 156 -12.78 2.02 -18.91
N GLY A 157 -13.70 2.82 -18.36
CA GLY A 157 -15.15 2.64 -18.49
C GLY A 157 -15.68 3.10 -19.85
#